data_AF-A0A2G2DP46-F1
#
_entry.id   AF-A0A2G2DP46-F1
#
_cell.length_a   1.000
_cell.length_b   1.000
_cell.length_c   1.000
_cell.angle_alpha   90.00
_cell.angle_beta   90.00
_cell.angle_gamma   90.00
#
_symmetry.space_group_name_H-M   'P 1'
#
loop_
_entity.id
_entity.type
_entity.pdbx_description
1 polymer ?
#
loop_
_entity_poly.entity_id
_entity_poly.type
_entity_poly.pdbx_seq_one_letter_code
_entity_poly.pdbx_strand_id
1 'polypeptide(L)' 'MAWSQTDIETVERAIIEQSTGKTITSITIDGDTTTYAAGASPTQLITLLSVLKQQVNGFYPRSNAKNGGRG' A
#
# COMPACT_ATOMS: atom_id res chain seq x y z
N MET A 1 -7.65 2.43 14.85
CA MET A 1 -7.78 2.03 13.44
C MET A 1 -6.48 1.36 13.07
N ALA A 2 -6.54 0.06 12.81
CA ALA A 2 -5.37 -0.76 12.52
C ALA A 2 -5.65 -1.47 11.20
N TRP A 3 -4.86 -1.15 10.19
CA TRP A 3 -4.96 -1.80 8.89
C TRP A 3 -4.76 -3.31 9.03
N SER A 4 -5.37 -4.05 8.11
CA SER A 4 -5.47 -5.51 8.13
C SER A 4 -4.85 -6.15 6.88
N GLN A 5 -4.67 -7.47 6.94
CA GLN A 5 -4.24 -8.25 5.77
C GLN A 5 -5.25 -8.13 4.60
N THR A 6 -6.54 -7.99 4.90
CA THR A 6 -7.58 -7.79 3.88
C THR A 6 -7.43 -6.45 3.14
N ASP A 7 -6.92 -5.41 3.82
CA ASP A 7 -6.63 -4.12 3.18
C ASP A 7 -5.44 -4.23 2.21
N ILE A 8 -4.42 -5.02 2.56
CA ILE A 8 -3.28 -5.32 1.67
C ILE A 8 -3.80 -6.01 0.40
N GLU A 9 -4.60 -7.07 0.55
CA GLU A 9 -5.15 -7.84 -0.57
C GLU A 9 -6.04 -6.96 -1.47
N THR A 10 -6.77 -6.01 -0.89
CA THR A 10 -7.59 -5.06 -1.63
C THR A 10 -6.73 -4.18 -2.55
N VAL A 11 -5.61 -3.66 -2.06
CA VAL A 11 -4.70 -2.84 -2.87
C VAL A 11 -3.93 -3.69 -3.88
N GLU A 12 -3.50 -4.91 -3.53
CA GLU A 12 -2.87 -5.83 -4.48
C GLU A 12 -3.79 -6.17 -5.65
N ARG A 13 -5.07 -6.44 -5.37
CA ARG A 13 -6.07 -6.69 -6.41
C ARG A 13 -6.25 -5.47 -7.30
N ALA A 14 -6.31 -4.26 -6.72
CA ALA A 14 -6.43 -3.02 -7.51
C ALA A 14 -5.22 -2.81 -8.45
N ILE A 15 -4.00 -3.14 -8.01
CA ILE A 15 -2.79 -3.07 -8.85
C ILE A 15 -2.88 -4.06 -10.03
N ILE A 16 -3.33 -5.29 -9.77
CA ILE A 16 -3.51 -6.30 -10.83
C ILE A 16 -4.60 -5.85 -11.80
N GLU A 17 -5.74 -5.39 -11.31
CA GLU A 17 -6.82 -4.88 -12.15
C GLU A 17 -6.34 -3.71 -13.02
N GLN A 18 -5.55 -2.81 -12.46
CA GLN A 18 -4.93 -1.73 -13.22
C GLN A 18 -3.96 -2.22 -14.29
N SER A 19 -3.14 -3.24 -14.00
CA SER A 19 -2.23 -3.81 -14.99
C SER A 19 -2.96 -4.53 -16.14
N THR A 20 -4.18 -5.00 -15.89
CA THR A 20 -5.09 -5.54 -16.93
C THR A 20 -5.84 -4.45 -17.71
N GLY A 21 -5.60 -3.17 -17.43
CA GLY A 21 -6.20 -2.03 -18.13
C GLY A 21 -7.49 -1.50 -17.50
N LYS A 22 -7.90 -1.98 -16.32
CA LYS A 22 -9.02 -1.38 -15.58
C LYS A 22 -8.61 -0.07 -14.93
N THR A 23 -9.52 0.90 -14.92
CA THR A 23 -9.31 2.15 -14.19
C THR A 23 -9.82 2.00 -12.77
N ILE A 24 -8.96 2.25 -11.78
CA ILE A 24 -9.32 2.21 -10.36
C ILE A 24 -9.75 3.59 -9.90
N THR A 25 -11.04 3.79 -9.65
CA THR A 25 -11.61 5.09 -9.25
C THR A 25 -11.82 5.23 -7.75
N SER A 26 -11.80 4.13 -7.00
CA SER A 26 -11.91 4.16 -5.54
C SER A 26 -11.30 2.93 -4.89
N ILE A 27 -10.77 3.11 -3.68
CA ILE A 27 -10.28 2.03 -2.82
C ILE A 27 -10.78 2.29 -1.41
N THR A 28 -11.30 1.26 -0.74
CA THR A 28 -11.71 1.31 0.66
C THR A 28 -10.70 0.53 1.51
N ILE A 29 -10.17 1.15 2.55
CA ILE A 29 -9.21 0.58 3.51
C ILE A 29 -9.71 0.90 4.90
N ASP A 30 -9.84 -0.11 5.77
CA ASP A 30 -10.35 0.06 7.15
C ASP A 30 -11.67 0.87 7.24
N GLY A 31 -12.52 0.75 6.21
CA GLY A 31 -13.77 1.52 6.09
C GLY A 31 -13.62 2.94 5.53
N ASP A 32 -12.40 3.49 5.45
CA ASP A 32 -12.13 4.77 4.79
C ASP A 32 -12.01 4.58 3.27
N THR A 33 -12.83 5.32 2.52
CA THR A 33 -12.81 5.25 1.05
C THR A 33 -12.06 6.44 0.47
N THR A 34 -11.01 6.14 -0.29
CA THR A 34 -10.27 7.10 -1.10
C THR A 34 -10.78 7.05 -2.55
N THR A 35 -11.16 8.20 -3.11
CA THR A 35 -11.62 8.33 -4.49
C THR A 35 -10.56 9.01 -5.36
N TYR A 36 -10.33 8.46 -6.56
CA TYR A 36 -9.39 8.97 -7.56
C TYR A 36 -10.17 9.47 -8.78
N ALA A 37 -10.38 10.78 -8.87
CA ALA A 37 -11.20 11.39 -9.94
C ALA A 37 -10.70 11.10 -11.37
N ALA A 38 -9.38 10.95 -11.55
CA ALA A 38 -8.75 10.62 -12.83
C ALA A 38 -8.29 9.16 -12.93
N GLY A 39 -8.69 8.32 -11.97
CA GLY A 39 -8.12 6.99 -11.75
C GLY A 39 -6.82 7.03 -10.94
N ALA A 40 -6.60 6.01 -10.11
CA ALA A 40 -5.37 5.85 -9.35
C ALA A 40 -4.21 5.60 -10.31
N SER A 41 -3.04 6.20 -10.08
CA SER A 41 -1.83 5.84 -10.81
C SER A 41 -1.19 4.57 -10.22
N PRO A 42 -0.45 3.78 -11.02
CA PRO A 42 0.23 2.58 -10.51
C PRO A 42 1.16 2.91 -9.34
N THR A 43 1.87 4.04 -9.42
CA THR A 43 2.76 4.51 -8.35
C THR A 43 2.00 4.80 -7.06
N GLN A 44 0.81 5.41 -7.12
CA GLN A 44 -0.01 5.67 -5.92
C GLN A 44 -0.40 4.37 -5.23
N LEU A 45 -0.83 3.37 -6.00
CA LEU A 45 -1.22 2.07 -5.44
C LEU A 45 -0.03 1.32 -4.84
N ILE A 46 1.13 1.35 -5.50
CA ILE A 46 2.36 0.70 -5.00
C ILE A 46 2.85 1.37 -3.70
N THR A 47 2.82 2.71 -3.64
CA THR A 47 3.16 3.43 -2.42
C THR A 47 2.20 3.06 -1.29
N LEU A 48 0.89 3.09 -1.55
CA LEU A 48 -0.13 2.72 -0.57
C LEU A 48 0.07 1.29 -0.04
N LEU A 49 0.30 0.33 -0.94
CA LEU A 49 0.58 -1.05 -0.58
C LEU A 49 1.83 -1.18 0.32
N SER A 50 2.86 -0.40 0.04
CA SER A 50 4.10 -0.41 0.82
C SER A 50 3.86 0.08 2.25
N VAL A 51 3.09 1.15 2.43
CA VAL A 51 2.73 1.64 3.78
C VAL A 51 1.85 0.62 4.50
N LEU A 52 0.86 0.05 3.81
CA LEU A 52 -0.01 -1.00 4.37
C LEU A 52 0.81 -2.19 4.89
N LYS A 53 1.72 -2.71 4.07
CA LYS A 53 2.60 -3.82 4.45
C LYS A 53 3.51 -3.48 5.63
N GLN A 54 4.03 -2.26 5.71
CA GLN A 54 4.84 -1.85 6.87
C GLN A 54 4.02 -1.82 8.16
N GLN A 55 2.79 -1.32 8.10
CA GLN A 55 1.95 -1.12 9.28
C GLN A 55 1.30 -2.43 9.76
N VAL A 56 0.81 -3.27 8.85
CA VAL A 56 0.19 -4.58 9.17
C VAL A 56 1.24 -5.58 9.67
N ASN A 57 2.41 -5.62 9.04
CA ASN A 57 3.45 -6.60 9.37
C ASN A 57 4.25 -6.21 10.63
N GLY A 58 3.82 -5.16 11.35
CA GLY A 58 4.49 -4.64 12.55
C GLY A 58 5.92 -4.15 12.30
N PHE A 59 6.31 -3.97 11.03
CA PHE A 59 7.66 -3.59 10.67
C PHE A 59 7.78 -2.07 10.81
N TYR A 60 8.07 -1.63 12.04
CA TYR A 60 8.90 -0.44 12.20
C TYR A 60 10.09 -0.62 11.26
N PRO A 61 10.42 0.34 10.37
CA PRO A 61 11.67 0.26 9.66
C PRO A 61 12.73 0.12 10.74
N ARG A 62 13.28 -1.09 10.91
CA ARG A 62 14.59 -1.26 11.53
C ARG A 62 15.42 -0.25 10.78
N SER A 63 15.82 0.79 11.50
CA SER A 63 16.39 1.97 10.90
C SER A 63 17.38 1.50 9.83
N ASN A 64 17.39 2.17 8.69
CA ASN A 64 18.64 2.34 7.97
C ASN A 64 19.59 3.12 8.91
N ALA A 65 19.99 2.49 10.03
CA ALA A 65 21.21 2.78 10.71
C ALA A 65 22.26 2.40 9.68
N LYS A 66 22.76 3.45 9.02
CA LYS A 66 23.89 3.42 8.11
C LYS A 66 24.88 2.34 8.54
N ASN A 67 25.32 1.57 7.57
CA ASN A 67 26.59 0.85 7.64
C ASN A 67 27.63 1.64 8.43
N GLY A 68 28.17 1.00 9.47
CA GLY A 68 29.22 1.48 10.34
C GLY A 68 29.07 0.70 11.64
N GLY A 69 29.68 -0.45 11.82
CA GLY A 69 31.05 -0.84 11.51
C GLY A 69 31.44 -1.80 12.65
N ARG A 70 32.28 -2.78 12.37
CA ARG A 70 32.70 -3.85 13.27
C ARG A 70 33.05 -3.36 14.68
N GLY A 71 32.59 -4.09 15.69
CA GLY A 71 33.09 -4.07 17.07
C GLY A 71 32.86 -5.45 17.67
#